data_AF-A0A6N9DQB7-F1
#
_entry.id   AF-A0A6N9DQB7-F1
#
_cell.length_a   1.000
_cell.length_b   1.000
_cell.length_c   1.000
_cell.angle_alpha   90.00
_cell.angle_beta   90.00
_cell.angle_gamma   90.00
#
_symmetry.space_group_name_H-M   'P 1'
#
loop_
_entity.id
_entity.type
_entity.pdbx_description
1 polymer ?
#
loop_
_entity_poly.entity_id
_entity_poly.type
_entity_poly.pdbx_seq_one_letter_code
_entity_poly.pdbx_strand_id
1 'polypeptide(L)'
;MKAITLRNVPPDLAEALDREKKRRGLSLNRTAIDLLKQSLGVGERRSNGLGRLAGQWSDEQAREFACMLAPFGDIDPEMWK
;
A
#
# COMPACT_ATOMS: atom_id res chain seq x y z
N MET A 1 20.38 10.27 -15.52
CA MET A 1 20.06 11.59 -14.93
C MET A 1 21.30 12.17 -14.27
N LYS A 2 21.43 13.50 -14.23
CA LYS A 2 22.50 14.17 -13.47
C LYS A 2 22.33 13.89 -11.98
N ALA A 3 23.45 13.88 -11.25
CA ALA A 3 23.44 13.72 -9.79
C ALA A 3 22.68 14.89 -9.15
N ILE A 4 21.84 14.56 -8.16
CA ILE A 4 21.14 15.55 -7.33
C ILE A 4 21.89 15.63 -5.99
N THR A 5 22.31 16.82 -5.60
CA THR A 5 22.93 17.07 -4.29
C THR A 5 21.91 17.72 -3.37
N LEU A 6 21.57 17.05 -2.28
CA LEU A 6 20.81 17.64 -1.18
C LEU A 6 21.77 18.46 -0.32
N ARG A 7 21.56 19.78 -0.26
CA ARG A 7 22.38 20.70 0.56
C ARG A 7 21.65 21.01 1.87
N ASN A 8 22.42 21.34 2.91
CA ASN A 8 21.89 21.75 4.21
C ASN A 8 20.93 20.71 4.83
N VAL A 9 21.27 19.42 4.72
CA VAL A 9 20.50 18.35 5.36
C VAL A 9 20.59 18.53 6.88
N PRO A 10 19.45 18.71 7.58
CA PRO A 10 19.44 18.82 9.04
C PRO A 10 20.12 17.61 9.72
N PRO A 11 20.86 17.81 10.83
CA PRO A 11 21.57 16.71 11.50
C PRO A 11 20.66 15.55 11.93
N ASP A 12 19.46 15.86 12.43
CA ASP A 12 18.43 14.90 12.81
C ASP A 12 17.96 14.05 11.61
N LEU A 13 17.78 14.68 10.44
CA LEU A 13 17.44 13.97 9.21
C LEU A 13 18.60 13.08 8.71
N ALA A 14 19.84 13.55 8.83
CA ALA A 14 21.02 12.75 8.47
C ALA A 14 21.15 11.50 9.36
N GLU A 15 20.94 11.65 10.67
CA GLU A 15 20.92 10.53 11.62
C GLU A 15 19.77 9.55 11.35
N ALA A 16 18.57 10.07 11.06
CA ALA A 16 17.42 9.25 10.71
C ALA A 16 17.68 8.43 9.44
N LEU A 17 18.31 9.03 8.42
CA LEU A 17 18.70 8.34 7.19
C LEU A 17 19.75 7.25 7.44
N ASP A 18 20.75 7.50 8.29
CA ASP A 18 21.77 6.48 8.59
C ASP A 18 21.19 5.31 9.41
N ARG A 19 20.27 5.60 10.33
CA ARG A 19 19.53 4.58 11.09
C ARG A 19 18.68 3.71 10.17
N GLU A 20 17.95 4.34 9.25
CA GLU A 20 17.10 3.62 8.29
C GLU A 20 17.92 2.82 7.28
N LYS A 21 19.08 3.35 6.87
CA LYS A 21 20.07 2.65 6.03
C LYS A 21 20.51 1.35 6.70
N LYS A 22 20.91 1.43 7.97
CA LYS A 22 21.32 0.25 8.78
C LYS A 22 20.17 -0.74 8.93
N ARG A 23 18.96 -0.26 9.23
CA ARG A 23 17.77 -1.10 9.39
C ARG A 23 17.42 -1.89 8.12
N ARG A 24 17.58 -1.29 6.94
CA ARG A 24 17.28 -1.93 5.65
C ARG A 24 18.45 -2.71 5.06
N GLY A 25 19.69 -2.50 5.53
CA GLY A 25 20.89 -3.10 4.94
C GLY A 25 21.20 -2.59 3.52
N LEU A 26 20.75 -1.38 3.17
CA LEU A 26 20.90 -0.80 1.83
C LEU A 26 21.94 0.32 1.81
N SER A 27 22.34 0.78 0.63
CA SER A 27 23.17 1.99 0.52
C SER A 27 22.38 3.25 0.91
N LEU A 28 23.08 4.31 1.33
CA LEU A 28 22.45 5.57 1.71
C LEU A 28 21.64 6.17 0.55
N ASN A 29 22.22 6.16 -0.66
CA ASN A 29 21.55 6.64 -1.87
C ASN A 29 20.27 5.84 -2.16
N ARG A 30 20.31 4.50 -2.07
CA ARG A 30 19.13 3.68 -2.31
C ARG A 30 18.04 3.95 -1.27
N THR A 31 18.43 4.05 0.00
CA THR A 31 17.52 4.36 1.12
C THR A 31 16.85 5.72 0.92
N ALA A 32 17.62 6.76 0.56
CA ALA A 32 17.10 8.09 0.28
C ALA A 32 16.11 8.10 -0.90
N ILE A 33 16.46 7.45 -2.01
CA ILE A 33 15.58 7.35 -3.19
C ILE A 33 14.28 6.60 -2.82
N ASP A 34 14.37 5.48 -2.10
CA ASP A 34 13.19 4.68 -1.76
C ASP A 34 12.25 5.41 -0.78
N LEU A 35 12.80 6.23 0.12
CA LEU A 35 12.02 7.09 1.02
C LEU A 35 11.34 8.24 0.26
N LEU A 36 12.07 8.90 -0.66
CA LEU A 36 11.50 9.95 -1.51
C LEU A 36 10.38 9.42 -2.39
N LYS A 37 10.57 8.25 -3.00
CA LYS A 37 9.55 7.52 -3.76
C LYS A 37 8.30 7.25 -2.93
N GLN A 38 8.49 6.73 -1.72
CA GLN A 38 7.39 6.45 -0.79
C GLN A 38 6.64 7.73 -0.40
N SER A 39 7.35 8.82 -0.12
CA SER A 39 6.74 10.10 0.28
C SER A 39 6.02 10.80 -0.86
N LEU A 40 6.52 10.70 -2.08
CA LEU A 40 5.94 11.33 -3.27
C LEU A 40 4.92 10.43 -3.98
N GLY A 41 4.70 9.21 -3.48
CA GLY A 41 3.79 8.24 -4.09
C GLY A 41 4.21 7.77 -5.49
N VAL A 42 5.49 7.87 -5.83
CA VAL A 42 6.04 7.51 -7.15
C VAL A 42 6.84 6.22 -7.10
N GLY A 43 6.49 5.26 -7.97
CA GLY A 43 7.09 3.93 -8.02
C GLY A 43 6.08 2.83 -7.73
N GLU A 44 6.54 1.58 -7.75
CA GLU A 44 5.66 0.44 -7.47
C GLU A 44 5.05 0.56 -6.06
N ARG A 45 3.72 0.45 -6.00
CA ARG A 45 3.00 0.31 -4.73
C ARG A 45 3.62 -0.88 -4.00
N ARG A 46 4.24 -0.64 -2.84
CA ARG A 46 4.71 -1.75 -2.01
C ARG A 46 3.49 -2.60 -1.66
N SER A 47 3.43 -3.79 -2.24
CA SER A 47 2.49 -4.81 -1.79
C SER A 47 2.87 -5.17 -0.36
N ASN A 48 1.93 -5.05 0.57
CA ASN A 48 2.08 -5.55 1.93
C ASN A 48 1.95 -7.09 1.99
N GLY A 49 1.94 -7.77 0.83
CA GLY A 49 1.80 -9.22 0.72
C GLY A 49 0.37 -9.73 0.97
N LEU A 50 -0.54 -8.90 1.50
CA LEU A 50 -1.92 -9.28 1.80
C LEU A 50 -2.75 -9.49 0.52
N GLY A 51 -2.33 -8.93 -0.62
CA GLY A 51 -2.96 -9.19 -1.91
C GLY A 51 -2.97 -10.66 -2.31
N ARG A 52 -2.03 -11.48 -1.80
CA ARG A 52 -2.04 -12.93 -2.03
C ARG A 52 -3.09 -13.66 -1.17
N LEU A 53 -3.53 -13.05 -0.07
CA LEU A 53 -4.56 -13.57 0.81
C LEU A 53 -5.96 -13.11 0.40
N ALA A 54 -6.05 -12.08 -0.43
CA ALA A 54 -7.29 -11.71 -1.08
C ALA A 54 -7.64 -12.82 -2.09
N GLY A 55 -8.42 -13.81 -1.64
CA GLY A 55 -8.99 -14.83 -2.52
C GLY A 55 -9.79 -14.13 -3.61
N GLN A 56 -9.39 -14.33 -4.86
CA GLN A 56 -10.15 -13.82 -6.00
C GLN A 56 -11.34 -14.76 -6.21
N TRP A 57 -12.49 -14.18 -6.49
CA TRP A 57 -13.66 -14.95 -6.88
C TRP A 57 -13.64 -15.13 -8.38
N SER A 58 -13.95 -16.34 -8.84
CA SER A 58 -14.30 -16.53 -10.24
C SER A 58 -15.61 -15.80 -10.55
N ASP A 59 -15.83 -15.47 -11.82
CA ASP A 59 -17.08 -14.86 -12.28
C ASP A 59 -18.31 -15.75 -11.97
N GLU A 60 -18.10 -17.06 -11.83
CA GLU A 60 -19.14 -18.00 -11.40
C GLU A 60 -19.44 -17.89 -9.91
N GLN A 61 -18.42 -17.87 -9.05
CA GLN A 61 -18.59 -17.68 -7.60
C GLN A 61 -19.25 -16.33 -7.28
N ALA A 62 -18.89 -15.28 -8.00
CA ALA A 62 -19.52 -13.97 -7.87
C ALA A 62 -21.00 -13.99 -8.26
N ARG A 63 -21.36 -14.67 -9.35
CA ARG A 63 -22.77 -14.80 -9.76
C ARG A 63 -23.57 -15.64 -8.79
N GLU A 64 -23.05 -16.77 -8.34
CA GLU A 64 -23.72 -17.66 -7.40
C GLU A 64 -24.03 -16.94 -6.09
N PHE A 65 -23.04 -16.24 -5.54
CA PHE A 65 -23.22 -15.44 -4.33
C PHE A 65 -24.22 -14.30 -4.51
N ALA A 66 -24.18 -13.58 -5.63
CA ALA A 66 -25.13 -12.50 -5.91
C ALA A 66 -26.57 -13.04 -5.98
N CYS A 67 -26.78 -14.20 -6.60
CA CYS A 67 -28.08 -14.88 -6.61
C CYS A 67 -28.52 -15.28 -5.19
N MET A 68 -27.60 -15.78 -4.36
CA MET A 68 -27.91 -16.13 -2.96
C MET A 68 -28.23 -14.91 -2.09
N LEU A 69 -27.61 -13.75 -2.37
CA LEU A 69 -27.86 -12.51 -1.64
C LEU A 69 -29.13 -11.77 -2.09
N ALA A 70 -29.64 -12.03 -3.29
CA ALA A 70 -30.77 -11.31 -3.86
C ALA A 70 -32.00 -11.21 -2.90
N PRO A 71 -32.40 -12.28 -2.18
CA PRO A 71 -33.55 -12.21 -1.27
C PRO A 71 -33.31 -11.35 -0.02
N PHE A 72 -32.06 -11.04 0.33
CA PHE A 72 -31.71 -10.22 1.50
C PHE A 72 -31.62 -8.72 1.17
N GLY A 73 -31.72 -8.36 -0.10
CA GLY A 73 -31.73 -6.96 -0.55
C GLY A 73 -33.11 -6.30 -0.48
N ASP A 74 -34.17 -7.10 -0.39
CA ASP A 74 -35.54 -6.61 -0.28
C ASP A 74 -35.83 -6.22 1.18
N ILE A 75 -36.30 -4.99 1.36
CA ILE A 75 -36.71 -4.48 2.66
C ILE A 75 -38.08 -5.05 2.96
N ASP A 76 -38.17 -5.87 4.01
CA ASP A 76 -39.45 -6.33 4.55
C ASP A 76 -40.16 -5.16 5.26
N PRO A 77 -41.28 -4.64 4.70
CA PRO A 77 -41.99 -3.50 5.29
C PRO A 77 -42.66 -3.83 6.63
N GLU A 78 -42.88 -5.11 6.94
CA GLU A 78 -43.44 -5.53 8.24
C GLU A 78 -42.39 -5.51 9.36
N MET A 79 -41.10 -5.70 9.05
CA MET A 79 -40.01 -5.55 10.01
C MET A 79 -39.64 -4.08 10.33
N TRP A 80 -40.20 -3.11 9.59
CA TRP A 80 -39.87 -1.68 9.72
C TRP A 80 -40.99 -0.81 10.31
N LYS A 81 -42.04 -1.43 10.86
CA LYS A 81 -43.07 -0.76 11.67
C LYS A 81 -42.72 -0.80 13.16
#